data_AF-A0A1E4EYD3-F1
#
_entry.id   AF-A0A1E4EYD3-F1
#
_cell.length_a   1.000
_cell.length_b   1.000
_cell.length_c   1.000
_cell.angle_alpha   90.00
_cell.angle_beta   90.00
_cell.angle_gamma   90.00
#
_symmetry.space_group_name_H-M   'P 1'
#
loop_
_entity.id
_entity.type
_entity.pdbx_description
1 polymer ?
#
loop_
_entity_poly.entity_id
_entity_poly.type
_entity_poly.pdbx_seq_one_letter_code
_entity_poly.pdbx_strand_id
1 'polypeptide(L)'
;MKVAEMNLFELGRRARAKRHERVWLRADGAVHLVPTSPDWGKLPKEVREVHFHPRKDETPEQVIELVQRLRAEFPGAKIHGLSPGWLQRHGFEILEKLRLDSLCWFTGELTGPSSGPAQGWEACAGLKLPKIATFVYGPEHRAEDLEKRLDALRDAEQIVPLPRAVGDLVVIAGATTDGPQDVEILSRTRALAEPAQWVRASWGALGFKLAQSSLAFGPDALGGWGLEEQLAYSGRMRPADLIGWDEARAGALEAGMDPQ
;
A
#
# COMPACT_ATOMS: atom_id res chain seq x y z
N MET A 1 -36.35 13.01 1.11
CA MET A 1 -35.76 12.20 2.20
C MET A 1 -34.32 12.67 2.37
N LYS A 2 -34.00 13.33 3.50
CA LYS A 2 -32.65 13.88 3.76
C LYS A 2 -31.67 12.73 3.97
N VAL A 3 -30.56 12.72 3.24
CA VAL A 3 -29.45 11.81 3.50
C VAL A 3 -28.83 12.28 4.81
N ALA A 4 -29.07 11.54 5.90
CA ALA A 4 -28.39 11.78 7.16
C ALA A 4 -26.90 11.47 6.97
N GLU A 5 -26.04 12.41 7.34
CA GLU A 5 -24.59 12.24 7.40
C GLU A 5 -24.27 11.06 8.31
N MET A 6 -23.87 9.93 7.70
CA MET A 6 -23.38 8.77 8.44
C MET A 6 -22.04 9.13 9.07
N ASN A 7 -21.88 8.91 10.37
CA ASN A 7 -20.60 9.13 11.04
C ASN A 7 -19.58 8.03 10.71
N LEU A 8 -18.30 8.35 10.90
CA LEU A 8 -17.14 7.48 10.66
C LEU A 8 -17.25 6.10 11.32
N PHE A 9 -17.91 6.00 12.50
CA PHE A 9 -18.08 4.74 13.22
C PHE A 9 -19.10 3.80 12.55
N GLU A 10 -20.14 4.34 11.94
CA GLU A 10 -21.10 3.54 11.15
C GLU A 10 -20.50 3.09 9.83
N LEU A 11 -19.68 3.94 9.20
CA LEU A 11 -18.90 3.59 8.02
C LEU A 11 -17.92 2.43 8.32
N GLY A 12 -17.18 2.53 9.43
CA GLY A 12 -16.24 1.50 9.88
C GLY A 12 -16.91 0.18 10.31
N ARG A 13 -18.15 0.22 10.82
CA ARG A 13 -18.93 -1.00 11.10
C ARG A 13 -19.38 -1.72 9.82
N ARG A 14 -19.80 -0.97 8.80
CA ARG A 14 -20.16 -1.55 7.49
C ARG A 14 -18.94 -2.08 6.74
N ALA A 15 -17.80 -1.41 6.83
CA ALA A 15 -16.50 -1.88 6.35
C ALA A 15 -16.17 -3.29 6.88
N ARG A 16 -16.30 -3.47 8.19
CA ARG A 16 -16.04 -4.76 8.89
C ARG A 16 -16.96 -5.89 8.43
N ALA A 17 -18.15 -5.60 7.92
CA ALA A 17 -19.12 -6.60 7.49
C ALA A 17 -18.85 -7.11 6.06
N LYS A 18 -18.00 -6.42 5.29
CA LYS A 18 -17.79 -6.68 3.87
C LYS A 18 -16.34 -7.11 3.57
N ARG A 19 -15.89 -8.19 4.23
CA ARG A 19 -14.47 -8.60 4.36
C ARG A 19 -13.79 -9.17 3.09
N HIS A 20 -14.35 -9.00 1.89
CA HIS A 20 -13.94 -9.78 0.69
C HIS A 20 -13.80 -8.98 -0.62
N GLU A 21 -13.64 -7.67 -0.54
CA GLU A 21 -13.86 -6.79 -1.70
C GLU A 21 -12.55 -6.40 -2.42
N ARG A 22 -12.59 -6.28 -3.76
CA ARG A 22 -11.45 -6.51 -4.68
C ARG A 22 -10.86 -5.27 -5.36
N VAL A 23 -11.43 -4.09 -5.16
CA VAL A 23 -11.02 -2.89 -5.92
C VAL A 23 -11.22 -1.65 -5.06
N TRP A 24 -10.21 -0.79 -5.00
CA TRP A 24 -10.18 0.40 -4.15
C TRP A 24 -10.03 1.65 -5.01
N LEU A 25 -10.97 2.58 -4.88
CA LEU A 25 -11.15 3.69 -5.81
C LEU A 25 -11.82 4.90 -5.14
N ARG A 26 -11.12 6.02 -4.87
CA ARG A 26 -11.70 7.39 -4.74
C ARG A 26 -10.70 8.53 -5.05
N ALA A 27 -11.30 9.71 -5.22
CA ALA A 27 -10.87 10.89 -5.96
C ALA A 27 -10.10 11.95 -5.19
N ASP A 28 -10.21 11.87 -3.87
CA ASP A 28 -9.89 12.93 -2.94
C ASP A 28 -8.63 12.60 -2.14
N GLY A 29 -8.21 11.33 -2.05
CA GLY A 29 -7.12 10.89 -1.17
C GLY A 29 -7.63 10.26 0.14
N ALA A 30 -8.94 10.03 0.27
CA ALA A 30 -9.53 9.20 1.32
C ALA A 30 -9.78 7.76 0.82
N VAL A 31 -9.46 6.76 1.64
CA VAL A 31 -9.67 5.33 1.34
C VAL A 31 -11.14 4.96 1.48
N HIS A 32 -11.75 4.41 0.43
CA HIS A 32 -13.10 3.83 0.51
C HIS A 32 -13.14 2.37 0.05
N LEU A 33 -13.82 1.57 0.86
CA LEU A 33 -14.07 0.14 0.62
C LEU A 33 -15.15 -0.04 -0.43
N VAL A 34 -14.87 -0.84 -1.45
CA VAL A 34 -15.84 -1.05 -2.53
C VAL A 34 -16.18 -2.53 -2.74
N PRO A 35 -17.45 -2.92 -2.64
CA PRO A 35 -17.92 -4.28 -2.84
C PRO A 35 -17.68 -4.97 -4.15
N THR A 36 -17.39 -6.28 -4.07
CA THR A 36 -17.51 -7.20 -5.21
C THR A 36 -18.97 -7.46 -5.62
N SER A 37 -19.92 -6.69 -5.08
CA SER A 37 -21.35 -6.73 -5.41
C SER A 37 -21.66 -5.69 -6.49
N PRO A 38 -22.55 -5.98 -7.46
CA PRO A 38 -22.88 -5.07 -8.57
C PRO A 38 -23.56 -3.75 -8.18
N ASP A 39 -23.82 -3.53 -6.89
CA ASP A 39 -24.41 -2.29 -6.38
C ASP A 39 -23.35 -1.46 -5.65
N TRP A 40 -22.68 -0.61 -6.44
CA TRP A 40 -21.46 0.13 -6.08
C TRP A 40 -21.71 1.33 -5.14
N GLY A 41 -22.97 1.65 -4.80
CA GLY A 41 -23.29 2.90 -4.12
C GLY A 41 -22.82 4.13 -4.93
N LYS A 42 -22.99 5.33 -4.40
CA LYS A 42 -22.50 6.55 -5.07
C LYS A 42 -21.01 6.74 -4.78
N LEU A 43 -20.16 6.12 -5.60
CA LEU A 43 -18.77 6.53 -5.74
C LEU A 43 -18.72 7.99 -6.24
N PRO A 44 -17.69 8.78 -5.87
CA PRO A 44 -17.48 10.13 -6.34
C PRO A 44 -17.08 10.06 -7.81
N LYS A 45 -17.24 11.17 -8.49
CA LYS A 45 -17.08 11.22 -9.95
C LYS A 45 -15.63 11.17 -10.44
N GLU A 46 -14.61 11.29 -9.59
CA GLU A 46 -13.22 11.53 -10.07
C GLU A 46 -12.16 10.62 -9.47
N VAL A 47 -12.32 9.30 -9.51
CA VAL A 47 -11.29 8.40 -8.97
C VAL A 47 -9.92 8.64 -9.63
N ARG A 48 -8.88 8.82 -8.80
CA ARG A 48 -7.49 9.10 -9.26
C ARG A 48 -6.63 7.85 -9.35
N GLU A 49 -6.83 6.89 -8.46
CA GLU A 49 -6.04 5.68 -8.40
C GLU A 49 -6.87 4.46 -7.98
N VAL A 50 -6.48 3.32 -8.53
CA VAL A 50 -7.09 2.01 -8.39
C VAL A 50 -6.04 1.05 -7.85
N HIS A 51 -6.21 0.57 -6.63
CA HIS A 51 -5.39 -0.52 -6.12
C HIS A 51 -6.11 -1.83 -6.40
N PHE A 52 -5.45 -2.73 -7.12
CA PHE A 52 -6.00 -3.99 -7.58
C PHE A 52 -5.14 -5.17 -7.12
N HIS A 53 -5.78 -6.13 -6.45
CA HIS A 53 -5.13 -7.40 -6.12
C HIS A 53 -6.05 -8.59 -6.40
N PRO A 54 -5.64 -9.51 -7.29
CA PRO A 54 -6.41 -10.70 -7.59
C PRO A 54 -6.40 -11.68 -6.42
N ARG A 55 -7.49 -12.43 -6.27
CA ARG A 55 -7.54 -13.55 -5.34
C ARG A 55 -6.59 -14.66 -5.80
N LYS A 56 -6.22 -15.51 -4.85
CA LYS A 56 -5.26 -16.60 -5.10
C LYS A 56 -5.73 -17.57 -6.18
N ASP A 57 -7.05 -17.71 -6.34
CA ASP A 57 -7.78 -18.62 -7.22
C ASP A 57 -8.32 -17.98 -8.51
N GLU A 58 -8.16 -16.66 -8.70
CA GLU A 58 -8.60 -16.01 -9.94
C GLU A 58 -7.69 -16.36 -11.12
N THR A 59 -8.29 -16.69 -12.26
CA THR A 59 -7.55 -16.98 -13.49
C THR A 59 -7.08 -15.69 -14.18
N PRO A 60 -6.06 -15.76 -15.06
CA PRO A 60 -5.64 -14.63 -15.88
C PRO A 60 -6.79 -13.93 -16.62
N GLU A 61 -7.72 -14.69 -17.18
CA GLU A 61 -8.85 -14.17 -17.95
C GLU A 61 -9.80 -13.35 -17.08
N GLN A 62 -10.11 -13.84 -15.87
CA GLN A 62 -10.96 -13.12 -14.91
C GLN A 62 -10.31 -11.80 -14.47
N VAL A 63 -8.99 -11.83 -14.27
CA VAL A 63 -8.21 -10.64 -13.90
C VAL A 63 -8.19 -9.62 -15.04
N ILE A 64 -8.01 -10.08 -16.28
CA ILE A 64 -8.06 -9.21 -17.47
C ILE A 64 -9.43 -8.56 -17.60
N GLU A 65 -10.52 -9.34 -17.52
CA GLU A 65 -11.88 -8.82 -17.61
C GLU A 65 -12.15 -7.76 -16.53
N LEU A 66 -11.73 -8.03 -15.29
CA LEU A 66 -11.88 -7.10 -14.18
C LEU A 66 -11.11 -5.79 -14.44
N VAL A 67 -9.84 -5.85 -14.81
CA VAL A 67 -9.03 -4.65 -15.07
C VAL A 67 -9.57 -3.85 -16.26
N GLN A 68 -10.04 -4.52 -17.31
CA GLN A 68 -10.70 -3.85 -18.44
C GLN A 68 -11.97 -3.11 -18.01
N ARG A 69 -12.79 -3.73 -17.16
CA ARG A 69 -13.96 -3.07 -16.58
C ARG A 69 -13.58 -1.84 -15.75
N LEU A 70 -12.53 -1.95 -14.93
CA LEU A 70 -12.02 -0.84 -14.13
C LEU A 70 -11.52 0.32 -14.98
N ARG A 71 -10.81 0.04 -16.07
CA ARG A 71 -10.42 1.07 -17.04
C ARG A 71 -11.62 1.73 -17.72
N ALA A 72 -12.66 0.97 -18.04
CA ALA A 72 -13.87 1.51 -18.65
C ALA A 72 -14.66 2.41 -17.68
N GLU A 73 -14.71 2.03 -16.41
CA GLU A 73 -15.45 2.75 -15.38
C GLU A 73 -14.67 3.97 -14.84
N PHE A 74 -13.33 3.88 -14.78
CA PHE A 74 -12.44 4.91 -14.27
C PHE A 74 -11.30 5.23 -15.28
N PRO A 75 -11.63 5.81 -16.44
CA PRO A 75 -10.67 5.98 -17.54
C PRO A 75 -9.50 6.92 -17.21
N GLY A 76 -9.65 7.80 -16.23
CA GLY A 76 -8.59 8.71 -15.77
C GLY A 76 -7.80 8.21 -14.55
N ALA A 77 -8.21 7.07 -13.95
CA ALA A 77 -7.55 6.56 -12.76
C ALA A 77 -6.29 5.77 -13.12
N LYS A 78 -5.21 5.97 -12.36
CA LYS A 78 -4.06 5.08 -12.39
C LYS A 78 -4.44 3.72 -11.84
N ILE A 79 -4.03 2.61 -12.46
CA ILE A 79 -4.23 1.26 -11.93
C ILE A 79 -2.89 0.70 -11.47
N HIS A 80 -2.79 0.52 -10.16
CA HIS A 80 -1.67 -0.08 -9.47
C HIS A 80 -2.07 -1.47 -8.95
N GLY A 81 -1.21 -2.47 -9.09
CA GLY A 81 -1.57 -3.78 -8.54
C GLY A 81 -0.63 -4.94 -8.86
N LEU A 82 -1.14 -6.14 -8.54
CA LEU A 82 -0.47 -7.45 -8.64
C LEU A 82 0.75 -7.62 -7.74
N SER A 83 0.73 -8.67 -6.93
CA SER A 83 1.91 -9.11 -6.18
C SER A 83 2.83 -9.98 -7.06
N PRO A 84 4.15 -9.99 -6.78
CA PRO A 84 5.09 -10.87 -7.47
C PRO A 84 4.69 -12.34 -7.45
N GLY A 85 4.19 -12.84 -6.32
CA GLY A 85 3.76 -14.22 -6.19
C GLY A 85 2.54 -14.59 -7.03
N TRP A 86 1.73 -13.60 -7.43
CA TRP A 86 0.68 -13.85 -8.42
C TRP A 86 1.28 -13.94 -9.83
N LEU A 87 2.15 -12.99 -10.21
CA LEU A 87 2.82 -12.99 -11.51
C LEU A 87 3.69 -14.24 -11.73
N GLN A 88 4.43 -14.67 -10.71
CA GLN A 88 5.25 -15.88 -10.80
C GLN A 88 4.42 -17.13 -11.12
N ARG A 89 3.17 -17.21 -10.64
CA ARG A 89 2.27 -18.35 -10.87
C ARG A 89 1.57 -18.30 -12.22
N HIS A 90 1.32 -17.10 -12.74
CA HIS A 90 0.43 -16.88 -13.87
C HIS A 90 1.12 -16.31 -15.12
N GLY A 91 2.42 -16.04 -15.05
CA GLY A 91 3.21 -15.49 -16.14
C GLY A 91 3.25 -13.96 -16.16
N PHE A 92 4.33 -13.41 -16.72
CA PHE A 92 4.56 -11.97 -16.83
C PHE A 92 3.93 -11.37 -18.09
N GLU A 93 3.66 -12.19 -19.11
CA GLU A 93 3.02 -11.82 -20.37
C GLU A 93 1.62 -11.20 -20.18
N ILE A 94 0.98 -11.46 -19.05
CA ILE A 94 -0.32 -10.87 -18.72
C ILE A 94 -0.25 -9.36 -18.54
N LEU A 95 0.91 -8.81 -18.16
CA LEU A 95 1.08 -7.37 -17.92
C LEU A 95 0.78 -6.53 -19.17
N GLU A 96 1.12 -7.04 -20.35
CA GLU A 96 0.83 -6.38 -21.63
C GLU A 96 -0.68 -6.24 -21.89
N LYS A 97 -1.47 -7.19 -21.39
CA LYS A 97 -2.93 -7.21 -21.53
C LYS A 97 -3.62 -6.32 -20.51
N LEU A 98 -3.10 -6.26 -19.29
CA LEU A 98 -3.69 -5.50 -18.18
C LEU A 98 -3.45 -4.00 -18.30
N ARG A 99 -2.32 -3.59 -18.92
CA ARG A 99 -1.94 -2.17 -19.04
C ARG A 99 -2.00 -1.46 -17.69
N LEU A 100 -1.39 -2.05 -16.66
CA LEU A 100 -1.26 -1.38 -15.36
C LEU A 100 -0.37 -0.14 -15.50
N ASP A 101 -0.57 0.84 -14.61
CA ASP A 101 0.33 1.99 -14.50
C ASP A 101 1.54 1.67 -13.61
N SER A 102 1.36 0.80 -12.61
CA SER A 102 2.46 0.36 -11.74
C SER A 102 2.19 -0.99 -11.06
N LEU A 103 3.25 -1.64 -10.58
CA LEU A 103 3.23 -2.92 -9.86
C LEU A 103 3.35 -2.75 -8.36
N CYS A 104 2.56 -3.51 -7.62
CA CYS A 104 2.76 -3.68 -6.18
C CYS A 104 3.91 -4.66 -5.94
N TRP A 105 5.11 -4.12 -5.77
CA TRP A 105 6.33 -4.92 -5.66
C TRP A 105 6.63 -5.28 -4.21
N PHE A 106 5.77 -6.12 -3.63
CA PHE A 106 5.97 -6.65 -2.28
C PHE A 106 7.09 -7.68 -2.24
N THR A 107 8.13 -7.41 -1.46
CA THR A 107 9.38 -8.19 -1.47
C THR A 107 9.61 -8.99 -0.18
N GLY A 108 8.61 -9.04 0.70
CA GLY A 108 8.62 -9.79 1.95
C GLY A 108 9.43 -9.11 3.05
N GLU A 109 9.84 -9.88 4.05
CA GLU A 109 10.66 -9.38 5.16
C GLU A 109 12.10 -9.07 4.71
N LEU A 110 12.79 -8.14 5.37
CA LEU A 110 14.19 -7.79 5.06
C LEU A 110 15.08 -9.04 5.03
N THR A 111 14.89 -9.92 6.02
CA THR A 111 15.53 -11.23 6.10
C THR A 111 14.48 -12.34 6.13
N GLY A 112 14.88 -13.55 5.76
CA GLY A 112 14.01 -14.72 5.82
C GLY A 112 13.37 -15.10 4.47
N PRO A 113 12.62 -16.22 4.44
CA PRO A 113 12.04 -16.74 3.21
C PRO A 113 10.88 -15.87 2.71
N SER A 114 10.79 -15.70 1.39
CA SER A 114 9.67 -14.98 0.78
C SER A 114 8.35 -15.69 1.07
N SER A 115 7.39 -14.95 1.63
CA SER A 115 6.01 -15.41 1.74
C SER A 115 5.37 -15.51 0.36
N GLY A 116 4.23 -16.21 0.25
CA GLY A 116 3.55 -16.44 -1.03
C GLY A 116 3.42 -15.19 -1.92
N PRO A 117 2.96 -14.03 -1.41
CA PRO A 117 2.86 -12.81 -2.21
C PRO A 117 4.21 -12.23 -2.67
N ALA A 118 5.30 -12.46 -1.93
CA ALA A 118 6.64 -12.00 -2.26
C ALA A 118 7.41 -12.97 -3.16
N GLN A 119 6.87 -14.16 -3.43
CA GLN A 119 7.59 -15.18 -4.19
C GLN A 119 7.91 -14.68 -5.60
N GLY A 120 9.18 -14.79 -6.02
CA GLY A 120 9.63 -14.34 -7.34
C GLY A 120 9.74 -12.83 -7.52
N TRP A 121 9.79 -12.05 -6.43
CA TRP A 121 9.95 -10.59 -6.50
C TRP A 121 11.22 -10.17 -7.24
N GLU A 122 12.31 -10.93 -7.18
CA GLU A 122 13.55 -10.63 -7.90
C GLU A 122 13.34 -10.60 -9.42
N ALA A 123 12.48 -11.49 -9.94
CA ALA A 123 12.15 -11.53 -11.36
C ALA A 123 11.37 -10.29 -11.82
N CYS A 124 10.74 -9.55 -10.90
CA CYS A 124 10.03 -8.31 -11.21
C CYS A 124 10.97 -7.11 -11.37
N ALA A 125 12.23 -7.19 -10.91
CA ALA A 125 13.18 -6.08 -10.98
C ALA A 125 13.40 -5.60 -12.42
N GLY A 126 13.62 -6.55 -13.35
CA GLY A 126 13.87 -6.26 -14.77
C GLY A 126 12.64 -5.80 -15.56
N LEU A 127 11.47 -5.67 -14.94
CA LEU A 127 10.27 -5.19 -15.62
C LEU A 127 10.34 -3.66 -15.79
N LYS A 128 10.02 -3.19 -16.99
CA LYS A 128 9.97 -1.75 -17.31
C LYS A 128 8.78 -1.01 -16.70
N LEU A 129 7.84 -1.75 -16.11
CA LEU A 129 6.67 -1.17 -15.47
C LEU A 129 7.11 -0.47 -14.17
N PRO A 130 6.61 0.74 -13.87
CA PRO A 130 6.80 1.38 -12.57
C PRO A 130 6.46 0.47 -11.40
N LYS A 131 7.16 0.62 -10.28
CA LYS A 131 7.01 -0.28 -9.11
C LYS A 131 6.92 0.54 -7.83
N ILE A 132 5.97 0.16 -6.99
CA ILE A 132 5.94 0.56 -5.58
C ILE A 132 6.49 -0.61 -4.79
N ALA A 133 7.73 -0.49 -4.35
CA ALA A 133 8.42 -1.53 -3.60
C ALA A 133 8.02 -1.49 -2.13
N THR A 134 7.83 -2.65 -1.54
CA THR A 134 7.47 -2.79 -0.11
C THR A 134 8.25 -3.91 0.52
N PHE A 135 8.82 -3.65 1.69
CA PHE A 135 9.45 -4.69 2.51
C PHE A 135 8.98 -4.58 3.95
N VAL A 136 9.07 -5.69 4.67
CA VAL A 136 8.70 -5.76 6.09
C VAL A 136 9.96 -5.80 6.96
N TYR A 137 10.00 -5.03 8.04
CA TYR A 137 11.14 -4.98 8.96
C TYR A 137 10.73 -5.28 10.42
N GLY A 138 11.60 -5.87 11.23
CA GLY A 138 11.35 -6.24 12.62
C GLY A 138 12.51 -5.81 13.52
N PRO A 139 12.36 -5.98 14.85
CA PRO A 139 13.34 -5.51 15.82
C PRO A 139 14.72 -6.17 15.69
N GLU A 140 14.81 -7.34 15.06
CA GLU A 140 16.05 -8.08 14.86
C GLU A 140 16.86 -7.63 13.64
N HIS A 141 16.25 -6.88 12.71
CA HIS A 141 16.91 -6.49 11.47
C HIS A 141 17.93 -5.38 11.70
N ARG A 142 19.03 -5.47 10.96
CA ARG A 142 20.16 -4.55 11.07
C ARG A 142 20.24 -3.61 9.88
N ALA A 143 21.12 -2.61 9.99
CA ALA A 143 21.36 -1.65 8.92
C ALA A 143 21.80 -2.35 7.63
N GLU A 144 22.63 -3.38 7.73
CA GLU A 144 23.14 -4.12 6.59
C GLU A 144 22.02 -4.88 5.84
N ASP A 145 21.00 -5.36 6.55
CA ASP A 145 19.84 -6.02 5.94
C ASP A 145 19.02 -5.02 5.12
N LEU A 146 18.88 -3.79 5.64
CA LEU A 146 18.22 -2.69 4.96
C LEU A 146 18.99 -2.27 3.70
N GLU A 147 20.31 -2.05 3.81
CA GLU A 147 21.18 -1.69 2.68
C GLU A 147 21.07 -2.72 1.54
N LYS A 148 21.23 -4.00 1.88
CA LYS A 148 21.11 -5.09 0.91
C LYS A 148 19.73 -5.11 0.23
N ARG A 149 18.66 -4.84 0.98
CA ARG A 149 17.32 -4.76 0.40
C ARG A 149 17.21 -3.60 -0.57
N LEU A 150 17.65 -2.40 -0.17
CA LEU A 150 17.52 -1.20 -0.99
C LEU A 150 18.36 -1.28 -2.28
N ASP A 151 19.52 -1.93 -2.23
CA ASP A 151 20.31 -2.24 -3.43
C ASP A 151 19.50 -3.03 -4.48
N ALA A 152 18.64 -3.95 -4.03
CA ALA A 152 17.79 -4.73 -4.92
C ALA A 152 16.51 -4.00 -5.37
N LEU A 153 16.22 -2.82 -4.80
CA LEU A 153 15.02 -2.03 -5.08
C LEU A 153 15.32 -0.75 -5.86
N ARG A 154 16.51 -0.60 -6.44
CA ARG A 154 16.90 0.62 -7.19
C ARG A 154 15.95 0.99 -8.34
N ASP A 155 15.26 0.00 -8.92
CA ASP A 155 14.29 0.20 -10.00
C ASP A 155 12.86 0.51 -9.53
N ALA A 156 12.66 0.74 -8.23
CA ALA A 156 11.38 1.20 -7.67
C ALA A 156 11.23 2.70 -7.85
N GLU A 157 10.01 3.20 -8.06
CA GLU A 157 9.73 4.65 -8.03
C GLU A 157 9.39 5.10 -6.60
N GLN A 158 8.79 4.22 -5.82
CA GLN A 158 8.44 4.47 -4.43
C GLN A 158 8.81 3.26 -3.58
N ILE A 159 9.27 3.51 -2.36
CA ILE A 159 9.61 2.52 -1.35
C ILE A 159 8.72 2.74 -0.13
N VAL A 160 8.11 1.66 0.37
CA VAL A 160 7.23 1.65 1.53
C VAL A 160 7.79 0.66 2.57
N PRO A 161 8.58 1.14 3.55
CA PRO A 161 9.00 0.32 4.68
C PRO A 161 7.82 0.04 5.61
N LEU A 162 7.60 -1.22 5.97
CA LEU A 162 6.50 -1.63 6.84
C LEU A 162 7.01 -2.39 8.07
N PRO A 163 6.75 -1.96 9.31
CA PRO A 163 7.15 -2.71 10.51
C PRO A 163 6.45 -4.07 10.59
N ARG A 164 7.02 -5.09 11.21
CA ARG A 164 6.35 -6.37 11.40
C ARG A 164 5.23 -6.18 12.42
N ALA A 165 3.99 -6.47 12.04
CA ALA A 165 2.87 -6.48 12.97
C ALA A 165 2.62 -7.91 13.46
N VAL A 166 2.57 -8.10 14.77
CA VAL A 166 2.13 -9.36 15.44
C VAL A 166 0.65 -9.33 15.84
N GLY A 167 -0.10 -8.28 15.43
CA GLY A 167 -1.48 -8.05 15.83
C GLY A 167 -1.69 -6.62 16.31
N ASP A 168 -2.82 -6.38 16.98
CA ASP A 168 -3.37 -5.05 17.30
C ASP A 168 -2.44 -4.16 18.15
N LEU A 169 -1.49 -3.42 17.55
CA LEU A 169 -0.71 -2.32 18.17
C LEU A 169 -0.05 -2.64 19.52
N VAL A 170 0.03 -3.91 19.90
CA VAL A 170 0.69 -4.32 21.13
C VAL A 170 2.17 -4.32 20.84
N VAL A 171 2.91 -3.40 21.47
CA VAL A 171 4.36 -3.47 21.48
C VAL A 171 4.73 -4.71 22.28
N ILE A 172 5.22 -5.74 21.59
CA ILE A 172 5.74 -6.97 22.19
C ILE A 172 7.26 -6.89 22.07
N ALA A 173 7.92 -6.73 23.22
CA ALA A 173 9.37 -6.62 23.28
C ALA A 173 10.04 -7.78 22.52
N GLY A 174 10.91 -7.45 21.56
CA GLY A 174 11.62 -8.41 20.73
C GLY A 174 10.81 -9.03 19.58
N ALA A 175 9.53 -8.67 19.41
CA ALA A 175 8.69 -9.15 18.30
C ALA A 175 8.10 -8.04 17.43
N THR A 176 7.84 -6.85 17.99
CA THR A 176 7.48 -5.62 17.26
C THR A 176 8.59 -4.59 17.34
N THR A 177 8.58 -3.65 16.40
CA THR A 177 9.33 -2.41 16.51
C THR A 177 8.66 -1.43 17.48
N ASP A 178 9.38 -0.37 17.83
CA ASP A 178 8.86 0.81 18.52
C ASP A 178 9.01 2.07 17.66
N GLY A 179 8.43 3.18 18.12
CA GLY A 179 8.44 4.43 17.38
C GLY A 179 9.83 4.95 17.00
N PRO A 180 10.81 4.99 17.93
CA PRO A 180 12.19 5.35 17.60
C PRO A 180 12.81 4.46 16.51
N GLN A 181 12.64 3.14 16.59
CA GLN A 181 13.15 2.22 15.57
C GLN A 181 12.48 2.44 14.21
N ASP A 182 11.16 2.69 14.18
CA ASP A 182 10.43 2.98 12.94
C ASP A 182 10.95 4.25 12.26
N VAL A 183 11.18 5.32 13.04
CA VAL A 183 11.76 6.57 12.54
C VAL A 183 13.18 6.33 12.02
N GLU A 184 14.00 5.55 12.74
CA GLU A 184 15.36 5.23 12.29
C GLU A 184 15.35 4.49 10.94
N ILE A 185 14.52 3.46 10.79
CA ILE A 185 14.40 2.70 9.54
C ILE A 185 13.93 3.58 8.39
N LEU A 186 12.91 4.41 8.60
CA LEU A 186 12.43 5.36 7.59
C LEU A 186 13.50 6.36 7.16
N SER A 187 14.21 6.94 8.13
CA SER A 187 15.28 7.92 7.88
C SER A 187 16.42 7.31 7.09
N ARG A 188 16.86 6.11 7.48
CA ARG A 188 17.91 5.37 6.78
C ARG A 188 17.47 4.95 5.38
N THR A 189 16.21 4.51 5.23
CA THR A 189 15.63 4.16 3.93
C THR A 189 15.75 5.35 2.98
N ARG A 190 15.38 6.56 3.41
CA ARG A 190 15.55 7.77 2.61
C ARG A 190 17.01 8.08 2.32
N ALA A 191 17.89 7.99 3.31
CA ALA A 191 19.31 8.30 3.14
C ALA A 191 20.00 7.38 2.10
N LEU A 192 19.53 6.14 1.97
CA LEU A 192 20.10 5.13 1.07
C LEU A 192 19.38 5.03 -0.28
N ALA A 193 18.11 5.46 -0.36
CA ALA A 193 17.34 5.41 -1.60
C ALA A 193 17.84 6.44 -2.63
N GLU A 194 17.71 6.11 -3.91
CA GLU A 194 18.11 7.00 -5.00
C GLU A 194 17.31 8.30 -4.98
N PRO A 195 17.88 9.43 -5.44
CA PRO A 195 17.20 10.73 -5.38
C PRO A 195 15.83 10.77 -6.08
N ALA A 196 15.63 9.94 -7.10
CA ALA A 196 14.37 9.86 -7.84
C ALA A 196 13.32 8.97 -7.18
N GLN A 197 13.70 8.14 -6.21
CA GLN A 197 12.78 7.27 -5.48
C GLN A 197 12.08 8.08 -4.40
N TRP A 198 10.82 7.80 -4.11
CA TRP A 198 10.12 8.39 -2.97
C TRP A 198 10.08 7.41 -1.81
N VAL A 199 10.27 7.87 -0.58
CA VAL A 199 10.08 7.03 0.62
C VAL A 199 8.79 7.43 1.32
N ARG A 200 7.88 6.47 1.46
CA ARG A 200 6.55 6.68 2.06
C ARG A 200 6.52 6.28 3.52
N ALA A 201 6.11 7.20 4.39
CA ALA A 201 5.68 6.90 5.74
C ALA A 201 4.22 6.42 5.72
N SER A 202 3.98 5.18 6.14
CA SER A 202 2.65 4.57 6.12
C SER A 202 1.87 4.84 7.41
N TRP A 203 0.82 5.67 7.37
CA TRP A 203 -0.08 5.81 8.52
C TRP A 203 -0.84 4.52 8.83
N GLY A 204 -0.99 3.64 7.83
CA GLY A 204 -1.67 2.37 8.05
C GLY A 204 -0.87 1.36 8.83
N ALA A 205 0.46 1.46 8.74
CA ALA A 205 1.36 0.67 9.56
C ALA A 205 1.67 1.34 10.90
N LEU A 206 2.02 2.64 10.87
CA LEU A 206 2.61 3.35 12.00
C LEU A 206 1.57 4.06 12.89
N GLY A 207 0.33 4.19 12.39
CA GLY A 207 -0.62 5.17 12.90
C GLY A 207 -0.29 6.59 12.40
N PHE A 208 -1.32 7.43 12.33
CA PHE A 208 -1.21 8.73 11.67
C PHE A 208 -0.18 9.66 12.30
N LYS A 209 -0.13 9.76 13.64
CA LYS A 209 0.78 10.69 14.31
C LYS A 209 2.26 10.32 14.18
N LEU A 210 2.58 9.03 14.21
CA LEU A 210 3.94 8.58 13.98
C LEU A 210 4.33 8.79 12.51
N ALA A 211 3.49 8.35 11.56
CA ALA A 211 3.76 8.55 10.13
C ALA A 211 3.93 10.04 9.77
N GLN A 212 3.08 10.92 10.31
CA GLN A 212 3.18 12.37 10.16
C GLN A 212 4.50 12.90 10.72
N SER A 213 4.84 12.54 11.96
CA SER A 213 6.06 13.04 12.61
C SER A 213 7.33 12.53 11.93
N SER A 214 7.29 11.33 11.36
CA SER A 214 8.41 10.73 10.62
C SER A 214 8.83 11.56 9.41
N LEU A 215 7.93 12.34 8.80
CA LEU A 215 8.24 13.21 7.66
C LEU A 215 9.38 14.19 7.96
N ALA A 216 9.50 14.65 9.21
CA ALA A 216 10.58 15.52 9.66
C ALA A 216 11.97 14.87 9.60
N PHE A 217 12.05 13.55 9.37
CA PHE A 217 13.28 12.77 9.38
C PHE A 217 13.65 12.20 8.00
N GLY A 218 12.98 12.62 6.93
CA GLY A 218 13.39 12.33 5.56
C GLY A 218 12.33 11.78 4.60
N PRO A 219 11.38 10.92 4.99
CA PRO A 219 10.36 10.41 4.08
C PRO A 219 9.65 11.52 3.28
N ASP A 220 9.52 11.31 1.99
CA ASP A 220 9.01 12.29 1.02
C ASP A 220 7.48 12.20 0.83
N ALA A 221 6.86 11.14 1.35
CA ALA A 221 5.46 10.88 1.13
C ALA A 221 4.75 10.40 2.40
N LEU A 222 3.51 10.84 2.56
CA LEU A 222 2.58 10.37 3.58
C LEU A 222 1.45 9.62 2.88
N GLY A 223 1.24 8.35 3.23
CA GLY A 223 0.20 7.52 2.64
C GLY A 223 -0.23 6.40 3.59
N GLY A 224 -1.26 5.63 3.25
CA GLY A 224 -1.61 4.48 4.06
C GLY A 224 -2.85 3.74 3.59
N TRP A 225 -2.95 2.48 4.03
CA TRP A 225 -4.03 1.55 3.69
C TRP A 225 -4.19 1.30 2.19
N GLY A 226 -3.08 1.35 1.47
CA GLY A 226 -2.95 0.87 0.11
C GLY A 226 -2.81 -0.66 0.07
N LEU A 227 -2.39 -1.15 -1.09
CA LEU A 227 -2.20 -2.59 -1.29
C LEU A 227 -1.00 -3.13 -0.50
N GLU A 228 0.02 -2.29 -0.31
CA GLU A 228 1.26 -2.61 0.36
C GLU A 228 1.01 -3.06 1.80
N GLU A 229 0.21 -2.31 2.56
CA GLU A 229 -0.15 -2.65 3.95
C GLU A 229 -1.02 -3.90 4.03
N GLN A 230 -1.90 -4.12 3.05
CA GLN A 230 -2.76 -5.32 3.02
C GLN A 230 -1.95 -6.60 2.83
N LEU A 231 -0.90 -6.54 1.99
CA LEU A 231 0.00 -7.66 1.77
C LEU A 231 0.85 -7.96 3.02
N ALA A 232 1.21 -6.95 3.79
CA ALA A 232 1.97 -7.12 5.02
C ALA A 232 1.12 -7.59 6.22
N TYR A 233 -0.09 -7.04 6.41
CA TYR A 233 -0.85 -7.17 7.67
C TYR A 233 -2.23 -7.82 7.55
N SER A 234 -2.65 -8.21 6.34
CA SER A 234 -4.03 -8.54 5.96
C SER A 234 -4.94 -7.33 5.74
N GLY A 235 -6.06 -7.54 5.02
CA GLY A 235 -7.04 -6.49 4.69
C GLY A 235 -7.90 -5.96 5.85
N ARG A 236 -7.49 -6.14 7.12
CA ARG A 236 -8.25 -5.67 8.29
C ARG A 236 -7.93 -4.21 8.60
N MET A 237 -8.64 -3.30 7.92
CA MET A 237 -8.59 -1.87 8.22
C MET A 237 -9.38 -1.54 9.50
N ARG A 238 -8.82 -0.70 10.38
CA ARG A 238 -9.47 -0.20 11.60
C ARG A 238 -10.16 1.15 11.33
N PRO A 239 -10.94 1.70 12.26
CA PRO A 239 -11.43 3.06 12.11
C PRO A 239 -10.32 4.12 12.23
N ALA A 240 -9.32 3.91 13.08
CA ALA A 240 -8.19 4.85 13.28
C ALA A 240 -7.24 4.96 12.08
N ASP A 241 -7.45 4.08 11.12
CA ASP A 241 -6.72 3.94 9.86
C ASP A 241 -7.34 4.76 8.73
N LEU A 242 -8.60 5.19 8.93
CA LEU A 242 -9.34 6.04 8.02
C LEU A 242 -8.89 7.48 8.20
N ILE A 243 -7.89 7.86 7.42
CA ILE A 243 -7.44 9.24 7.29
C ILE A 243 -7.98 9.78 5.97
N GLY A 244 -8.73 10.88 6.04
CA GLY A 244 -9.23 11.57 4.86
C GLY A 244 -8.17 12.48 4.27
N TRP A 245 -8.47 13.02 3.08
CA TRP A 245 -7.58 13.96 2.40
C TRP A 245 -7.27 15.20 3.23
N ASP A 246 -8.29 15.79 3.85
CA ASP A 246 -8.12 17.02 4.59
C ASP A 246 -7.21 16.79 5.80
N GLU A 247 -7.37 15.65 6.49
CA GLU A 247 -6.48 15.24 7.58
C GLU A 247 -5.06 14.95 7.07
N ALA A 248 -4.90 14.19 5.98
CA ALA A 248 -3.59 13.87 5.41
C ALA A 248 -2.86 15.15 4.94
N ARG A 249 -3.57 16.04 4.25
CA ARG A 249 -3.07 17.34 3.76
C ARG A 249 -2.67 18.24 4.92
N ALA A 250 -3.51 18.36 5.94
CA ALA A 250 -3.19 19.11 7.15
C ALA A 250 -1.95 18.53 7.85
N GLY A 251 -1.87 17.19 7.97
CA GLY A 251 -0.72 16.51 8.56
C GLY A 251 0.58 16.77 7.80
N ALA A 252 0.55 16.72 6.47
CA ALA A 252 1.69 17.04 5.62
C ALA A 252 2.14 18.51 5.77
N LEU A 253 1.19 19.45 5.77
CA LEU A 253 1.46 20.88 5.99
C LEU A 253 2.05 21.14 7.38
N GLU A 254 1.50 20.52 8.42
CA GLU A 254 2.03 20.58 9.79
C GLU A 254 3.47 20.05 9.90
N ALA A 255 3.83 19.05 9.07
CA ALA A 255 5.17 18.53 8.97
C ALA A 255 6.10 19.38 8.07
N GLY A 256 5.62 20.50 7.53
CA GLY A 256 6.40 21.39 6.67
C GLY A 256 6.53 20.92 5.22
N MET A 257 5.69 19.99 4.77
CA MET A 257 5.65 19.53 3.38
C MET A 257 4.67 20.34 2.53
N ASP A 258 4.87 20.33 1.21
CA ASP A 258 3.91 20.86 0.23
C ASP A 258 3.13 19.70 -0.41
N PRO A 259 1.88 19.44 0.00
CA PRO A 259 1.09 18.32 -0.50
C PRO A 259 0.62 18.59 -1.94
N GLN A 260 1.02 17.71 -2.86
CA GLN A 260 0.63 17.73 -4.28
C GLN A 260 -0.55 16.80 -4.58
#